data_AF-A0A0C9ZZS6-F1
#
_entry.id   AF-A0A0C9ZZS6-F1
#
_cell.length_a   1.000
_cell.length_b   1.000
_cell.length_c   1.000
_cell.angle_alpha   90.00
_cell.angle_beta   90.00
_cell.angle_gamma   90.00
#
_symmetry.space_group_name_H-M   'P 1'
#
loop_
_entity.id
_entity.type
_entity.pdbx_description
1 polymer ?
#
loop_
_entity_poly.entity_id
_entity_poly.type
_entity_poly.pdbx_seq_one_letter_code
_entity_poly.pdbx_strand_id
1 'polypeptide(L)'
;DLDQAIALQREALALYPVGHTDRPSSLNNLAAQLNTRFHHRGYAGDLDQAIALDREALALRPVGHPDWSPSLNNLSNQLSTRFDHRRNAEDLDQAIALQGEALALRPVGHTDRS
;
A
#
# COMPACT_ATOMS: atom_id res chain seq x y z
N ASP A 1 4.92 -21.44 1.57
CA ASP A 1 5.87 -20.71 2.42
C ASP A 1 5.80 -19.23 2.05
N LEU A 2 5.66 -18.33 3.03
CA LEU A 2 5.52 -16.89 2.81
C LEU A 2 6.81 -16.26 2.27
N ASP A 3 7.98 -16.77 2.68
CA ASP A 3 9.27 -16.26 2.19
C ASP A 3 9.46 -16.59 0.70
N GLN A 4 9.04 -17.79 0.28
CA GLN A 4 9.04 -18.19 -1.12
C GLN A 4 8.05 -17.35 -1.95
N ALA A 5 6.86 -17.06 -1.43
CA ALA A 5 5.89 -16.20 -2.12
C ALA A 5 6.44 -14.78 -2.34
N ILE A 6 7.11 -14.21 -1.33
CA ILE A 6 7.76 -12.90 -1.43
C ILE A 6 8.91 -12.92 -2.45
N ALA A 7 9.71 -13.99 -2.47
CA ALA A 7 10.79 -14.15 -3.45
C ALA A 7 10.24 -14.18 -4.89
N LEU A 8 9.21 -15.00 -5.15
CA LEU A 8 8.56 -15.08 -6.45
C LEU A 8 7.94 -13.74 -6.87
N GLN A 9 7.34 -12.99 -5.94
CA GLN A 9 6.77 -11.68 -6.24
C GLN A 9 7.85 -10.64 -6.57
N ARG A 10 9.04 -10.72 -5.96
CA ARG A 10 10.19 -9.88 -6.33
C ARG A 10 10.70 -10.21 -7.72
N GLU A 11 10.79 -11.48 -8.07
CA GLU A 11 11.16 -11.92 -9.43
C GLU A 11 10.13 -11.44 -10.45
N ALA A 12 8.83 -11.60 -10.16
CA ALA A 12 7.77 -11.09 -11.02
C ALA A 12 7.84 -9.57 -11.19
N LEU A 13 8.10 -8.80 -10.12
CA LEU A 13 8.29 -7.36 -10.21
C LEU A 13 9.49 -6.97 -11.08
N ALA A 14 10.57 -7.76 -11.07
CA ALA A 14 11.73 -7.53 -11.94
C ALA A 14 11.42 -7.70 -13.43
N LEU A 15 10.37 -8.44 -13.78
CA LEU A 15 9.88 -8.59 -15.16
C LEU A 15 9.06 -7.38 -15.65
N TYR A 16 8.61 -6.51 -14.74
CA TYR A 16 7.83 -5.32 -15.07
C TYR A 16 8.68 -4.05 -14.93
N PRO A 17 9.35 -3.58 -16.00
CA PRO A 17 10.15 -2.36 -15.93
C PRO A 17 9.30 -1.12 -15.59
N VAL A 18 9.96 -0.03 -15.22
CA VAL A 18 9.29 1.26 -14.98
C VAL A 18 8.52 1.67 -16.25
N GLY A 19 7.25 2.02 -16.09
CA GLY A 19 6.33 2.33 -17.19
C GLY A 19 5.48 1.14 -17.67
N HIS A 20 5.75 -0.09 -17.21
CA HIS A 20 4.88 -1.23 -17.50
C HIS A 20 3.54 -1.12 -16.77
N THR A 21 2.43 -1.35 -17.49
CA THR A 21 1.06 -1.18 -16.98
C THR A 21 0.78 -2.00 -15.71
N ASP A 22 1.31 -3.21 -15.62
CA ASP A 22 1.10 -4.10 -14.46
C ASP A 22 2.06 -3.85 -13.29
N ARG A 23 3.05 -2.96 -13.44
CA ARG A 23 4.04 -2.69 -12.37
C ARG A 23 3.36 -2.21 -11.07
N PRO A 24 2.41 -1.25 -11.08
CA PRO A 24 1.76 -0.78 -9.85
C PRO A 24 1.03 -1.91 -9.10
N SER A 25 0.38 -2.81 -9.83
CA SER A 25 -0.32 -3.94 -9.22
C SER A 25 0.64 -4.96 -8.63
N SER A 26 1.77 -5.23 -9.30
CA SER A 26 2.83 -6.09 -8.77
C SER A 26 3.49 -5.52 -7.50
N LEU A 27 3.69 -4.20 -7.45
CA LEU A 27 4.19 -3.48 -6.27
C LEU A 27 3.22 -3.62 -5.07
N ASN A 28 1.93 -3.34 -5.27
CA ASN A 28 0.91 -3.50 -4.22
C ASN A 28 0.85 -4.94 -3.69
N ASN A 29 0.94 -5.93 -4.59
CA ASN A 29 0.92 -7.33 -4.18
C ASN A 29 2.13 -7.70 -3.31
N LEU A 30 3.32 -7.23 -3.68
CA LEU A 30 4.52 -7.43 -2.86
C LEU A 30 4.39 -6.74 -1.49
N ALA A 31 3.86 -5.52 -1.47
CA ALA A 31 3.62 -4.78 -0.24
C ALA A 31 2.66 -5.54 0.70
N ALA A 32 1.56 -6.08 0.16
CA ALA A 32 0.60 -6.87 0.94
C ALA A 32 1.22 -8.14 1.55
N GLN A 33 2.09 -8.85 0.81
CA GLN A 33 2.78 -10.03 1.32
C GLN A 33 3.80 -9.69 2.42
N LEU A 34 4.52 -8.57 2.26
CA LEU A 34 5.43 -8.07 3.29
C LEU A 34 4.67 -7.65 4.55
N ASN A 35 3.55 -6.94 4.42
CA ASN A 35 2.72 -6.60 5.57
C ASN A 35 2.16 -7.85 6.27
N THR A 36 1.76 -8.86 5.50
CA THR A 36 1.34 -10.17 6.05
C THR A 36 2.48 -10.80 6.86
N ARG A 37 3.71 -10.79 6.34
CA ARG A 37 4.88 -11.32 7.06
C ARG A 37 5.18 -10.51 8.31
N PHE A 38 5.04 -9.19 8.26
CA PHE A 38 5.15 -8.32 9.43
C PHE A 38 4.15 -8.73 10.52
N HIS A 39 2.87 -8.92 10.18
CA HIS A 39 1.87 -9.35 11.16
C HIS A 39 2.18 -10.73 11.78
N HIS A 40 2.82 -11.63 11.03
CA HIS A 40 3.22 -12.95 11.53
C HIS A 40 4.52 -12.94 12.35
N ARG A 41 5.50 -12.10 12.01
CA ARG A 41 6.88 -12.20 12.55
C ARG A 41 7.35 -10.95 13.29
N GLY A 42 6.64 -9.83 13.18
CA GLY A 42 6.98 -8.55 13.80
C GLY A 42 8.20 -7.85 13.19
N TYR A 43 8.66 -8.27 12.01
CA TYR A 43 9.85 -7.69 11.37
C TYR A 43 9.55 -6.31 10.78
N ALA A 44 9.88 -5.26 11.53
CA ALA A 44 9.53 -3.90 11.18
C ALA A 44 10.10 -3.42 9.82
N GLY A 45 11.18 -4.05 9.34
CA GLY A 45 11.72 -3.78 8.00
C GLY A 45 10.79 -4.21 6.86
N ASP A 46 9.94 -5.23 7.07
CA ASP A 46 8.92 -5.63 6.09
C ASP A 46 7.86 -4.55 5.94
N LEU A 47 7.43 -3.95 7.05
CA LEU A 47 6.46 -2.88 7.05
C LEU A 47 7.02 -1.60 6.38
N ASP A 48 8.27 -1.25 6.68
CA ASP A 48 8.92 -0.11 6.02
C ASP A 48 9.05 -0.33 4.50
N GLN A 49 9.38 -1.54 4.08
CA GLN A 49 9.46 -1.86 2.66
C GLN A 49 8.08 -1.87 2.00
N ALA A 50 7.06 -2.40 2.66
CA ALA A 50 5.69 -2.40 2.15
C ALA A 50 5.21 -0.96 1.88
N ILE A 51 5.47 -0.03 2.80
CA ILE A 51 5.09 1.39 2.68
C ILE A 51 5.81 2.03 1.48
N ALA A 52 7.09 1.72 1.29
CA ALA A 52 7.84 2.24 0.15
C ALA A 52 7.27 1.75 -1.20
N LEU A 53 6.85 0.49 -1.27
CA LEU A 53 6.27 -0.10 -2.48
C LEU A 53 4.87 0.47 -2.78
N ASP A 54 4.02 0.63 -1.76
CA ASP A 54 2.70 1.24 -1.93
C ASP A 54 2.80 2.70 -2.39
N ARG A 55 3.80 3.46 -1.89
CA ARG A 55 4.10 4.82 -2.38
C ARG A 55 4.52 4.83 -3.85
N GLU A 56 5.38 3.90 -4.26
CA GLU A 56 5.79 3.78 -5.67
C GLU A 56 4.58 3.44 -6.55
N ALA A 57 3.75 2.48 -6.14
CA ALA A 57 2.57 2.09 -6.89
C ALA A 57 1.56 3.22 -7.03
N LEU A 58 1.34 4.00 -5.96
CA LEU A 58 0.50 5.19 -6.01
C LEU A 58 1.07 6.22 -6.98
N ALA A 59 2.37 6.52 -6.93
CA ALA A 59 3.00 7.48 -7.82
C ALA A 59 2.92 7.12 -9.32
N LEU A 60 2.79 5.82 -9.63
CA LEU A 60 2.64 5.32 -10.99
C LEU A 60 1.18 5.33 -11.50
N ARG A 61 0.20 5.60 -10.63
CA ARG A 61 -1.23 5.68 -11.00
C ARG A 61 -1.59 7.16 -11.18
N PRO A 62 -2.19 7.58 -12.31
CA PRO A 62 -2.70 8.94 -12.41
C PRO A 62 -3.95 9.13 -11.54
N VAL A 63 -4.21 10.36 -11.10
CA VAL A 63 -5.46 10.72 -10.42
C VAL A 63 -6.65 10.36 -11.33
N GLY A 64 -7.65 9.67 -10.75
CA GLY A 64 -8.81 9.14 -11.48
C GLY A 64 -8.63 7.73 -12.05
N HIS A 65 -7.45 7.12 -11.90
CA HIS A 65 -7.28 5.69 -12.18
C HIS A 65 -8.20 4.86 -11.25
N PRO A 66 -8.83 3.77 -11.72
CA PRO A 66 -9.73 2.94 -10.91
C PRO A 66 -9.09 2.46 -9.59
N ASP A 67 -7.80 2.14 -9.65
CA ASP A 67 -7.04 1.68 -8.48
C ASP A 67 -6.36 2.80 -7.67
N TRP A 68 -6.61 4.08 -7.96
CA TRP A 68 -6.07 5.20 -7.18
C TRP A 68 -6.56 5.17 -5.73
N SER A 69 -7.88 5.14 -5.52
CA SER A 69 -8.46 5.09 -4.17
C SER A 69 -8.08 3.82 -3.40
N PRO A 70 -8.08 2.61 -4.00
CA PRO A 70 -7.51 1.42 -3.37
C PRO A 70 -6.04 1.58 -2.94
N SER A 71 -5.19 2.21 -3.77
CA SER A 71 -3.80 2.49 -3.40
C SER A 71 -3.68 3.40 -2.18
N LEU A 72 -4.48 4.47 -2.12
CA LEU A 72 -4.51 5.38 -0.98
C LEU A 72 -4.88 4.64 0.32
N ASN A 73 -5.90 3.78 0.25
CA ASN A 73 -6.33 2.97 1.40
C ASN A 73 -5.23 2.00 1.86
N ASN A 74 -4.55 1.32 0.94
CA ASN A 74 -3.47 0.39 1.28
C ASN A 74 -2.32 1.12 2.00
N LEU A 75 -1.87 2.24 1.45
CA LEU A 75 -0.80 3.04 2.04
C LEU A 75 -1.21 3.59 3.42
N SER A 76 -2.43 4.11 3.54
CA SER A 76 -3.01 4.59 4.81
C SER A 76 -3.03 3.49 5.89
N ASN A 77 -3.47 2.29 5.52
CA ASN A 77 -3.51 1.15 6.44
C ASN A 77 -2.11 0.75 6.92
N GLN A 78 -1.12 0.71 6.03
CA GLN A 78 0.25 0.35 6.43
C GLN A 78 0.91 1.42 7.31
N LEU A 79 0.68 2.69 7.02
CA LEU A 79 1.12 3.80 7.88
C LEU A 79 0.46 3.73 9.26
N SER A 80 -0.83 3.42 9.32
CA SER A 80 -1.55 3.21 10.59
C SER A 80 -0.96 2.04 11.38
N THR A 81 -0.70 0.90 10.73
CA THR A 81 -0.02 -0.24 11.35
C THR A 81 1.37 0.14 11.89
N ARG A 82 2.12 0.98 11.17
CA ARG A 82 3.43 1.44 11.63
C ARG A 82 3.33 2.40 12.80
N PHE A 83 2.32 3.27 12.81
CA PHE A 83 1.99 4.10 13.98
C PHE A 83 1.66 3.23 15.19
N ASP A 84 0.83 2.20 15.06
CA ASP A 84 0.50 1.31 16.18
C ASP A 84 1.76 0.64 16.75
N HIS A 85 2.70 0.28 15.89
CA HIS A 85 3.95 -0.36 16.28
C HIS A 85 4.99 0.60 16.88
N ARG A 86 5.16 1.81 16.32
CA ARG A 86 6.26 2.74 16.65
C ARG A 86 5.82 4.03 17.34
N ARG A 87 4.52 4.30 17.40
CA ARG A 87 3.90 5.53 17.92
C ARG A 87 4.42 6.81 17.23
N ASN A 88 4.77 6.71 15.95
CA ASN A 88 5.23 7.84 15.15
C ASN A 88 4.04 8.68 14.65
N ALA A 89 3.85 9.87 15.22
CA ALA A 89 2.73 10.75 14.88
C ALA A 89 2.70 11.13 13.39
N GLU A 90 3.86 11.25 12.73
CA GLU A 90 3.91 11.59 11.30
C GLU A 90 3.24 10.52 10.43
N ASP A 91 3.35 9.24 10.81
CA ASP A 91 2.70 8.15 10.09
C ASP A 91 1.17 8.23 10.22
N LEU A 92 0.69 8.59 11.42
CA LEU A 92 -0.74 8.75 11.66
C LEU A 92 -1.31 9.95 10.88
N ASP A 93 -0.61 11.08 10.89
CA ASP A 93 -1.02 12.28 10.15
C ASP A 93 -1.10 12.00 8.64
N GLN A 94 -0.11 11.28 8.10
CA GLN A 94 -0.13 10.86 6.69
C GLN A 94 -1.26 9.88 6.38
N ALA A 95 -1.53 8.90 7.25
CA ALA A 95 -2.64 7.97 7.07
C ALA A 95 -4.00 8.70 7.02
N ILE A 96 -4.23 9.64 7.94
CA ILE A 96 -5.44 10.46 7.98
C ILE A 96 -5.61 11.28 6.70
N ALA A 97 -4.53 11.92 6.22
CA ALA A 97 -4.56 12.70 5.00
C ALA A 97 -4.95 11.84 3.78
N LEU A 98 -4.33 10.66 3.62
CA LEU A 98 -4.62 9.73 2.53
C LEU A 98 -6.05 9.19 2.59
N GLN A 99 -6.55 8.90 3.79
CA GLN A 99 -7.94 8.46 3.97
C GLN A 99 -8.93 9.57 3.59
N GLY A 100 -8.63 10.81 3.95
CA GLY A 100 -9.41 11.98 3.55
C GLY A 100 -9.48 12.13 2.03
N GLU A 101 -8.35 11.96 1.34
CA GLU A 101 -8.29 11.98 -0.13
C GLU A 101 -9.11 10.83 -0.74
N ALA A 102 -8.95 9.61 -0.24
CA ALA A 102 -9.71 8.45 -0.73
C ALA A 102 -11.23 8.62 -0.58
N LEU A 103 -11.68 9.26 0.50
CA LEU A 103 -13.08 9.57 0.75
C LEU A 103 -13.61 10.69 -0.15
N ALA A 104 -12.79 11.70 -0.45
CA ALA A 104 -13.17 12.80 -1.35
C ALA A 104 -13.42 12.31 -2.79
N LEU A 105 -12.80 11.20 -3.18
CA LEU A 105 -12.96 10.59 -4.50
C LEU A 105 -14.17 9.66 -4.62
N ARG A 106 -14.90 9.39 -3.53
CA ARG A 106 -16.16 8.63 -3.60
C ARG A 106 -17.24 9.52 -4.23
N PRO A 107 -17.97 9.04 -5.25
CA PRO A 107 -19.11 9.77 -5.81
C PRO A 107 -20.12 10.13 -4.73
N VAL A 108 -20.62 11.37 -4.75
CA VAL A 108 -21.72 11.82 -3.89
C VAL A 108 -22.94 10.96 -4.20
N GLY A 109 -23.23 9.97 -3.35
CA GLY A 109 -24.32 9.01 -3.55
C GLY A 109 -24.06 7.59 -3.07
N HIS A 110 -22.83 7.22 -2.71
CA HIS A 110 -22.57 5.93 -2.06
C HIS A 110 -23.09 5.94 -0.62
N THR A 111 -24.20 5.22 -0.40
CA THR A 111 -24.89 4.96 0.87
C THR A 111 -24.11 4.05 1.81
N ASP A 112 -22.82 4.33 2.02
CA ASP A 112 -22.01 3.65 3.05
C ASP A 112 -21.24 4.68 3.89
N ARG A 113 -21.92 5.80 4.16
CA ARG A 113 -21.71 6.59 5.37
C ARG A 113 -22.72 6.08 6.40
N SER A 114 -22.39 4.98 7.08
CA SER A 114 -22.97 4.63 8.38
C SER A 114 -21.89 4.68 9.43
#